data_AF-A0A1I2FAM7-F1
#
_entry.id   AF-A0A1I2FAM7-F1
#
_cell.length_a   1.000
_cell.length_b   1.000
_cell.length_c   1.000
_cell.angle_alpha   90.00
_cell.angle_beta   90.00
_cell.angle_gamma   90.00
#
_symmetry.space_group_name_H-M   'P 1'
#
loop_
_entity.id
_entity.type
_entity.pdbx_description
1 polymer ?
#
loop_
_entity_poly.entity_id
_entity_poly.type
_entity_poly.pdbx_seq_one_letter_code
_entity_poly.pdbx_strand_id
1 'polypeptide(L)'
;MKRTRINLFATVTLAALLASCSGLDKMKDNAPDVKYTVTPEVLEAHGGKVPVTIKVQIPGGYFDKKTEIEATPVLVYEGGETAYEPYRLQGEKVDGNAKVISYANGGQFTYEGSVDYNDDMRVADLVVRITAKKGETTLEFEPVKIAEGVIATSQLMGKKGTIAALGEDNFQRITPEVGEADIHYLIQRSNVRRSELTKEDIKTLEEFVEAANEAENKSFKSANISAYASPDGPIDLNTRLAEQRQNSAKRYLDRLFRKVGVGAATAEDFYELRSTPEDWEGFKELVQNSDIQDKDLILRVLSTYTDPEVRETEIKNMAATYKVLAEKILPELRRSVMKVNVEVIGKSDEEISELAVSNPSELNLEEILYAATLTDYLDEQLKIYQTALNQHSNSWRAQNNIGVVLFKKGDIDGAKTAFEKANSMKANEPVVLNNLGVIALYNDDVEAAKEYFDSAAGAGPALDNNLGVLALYNGNYDEAVRYFGNSTTCNAALAKLLNGNYDSALATLNAIDAEIALKHYLKAIIGARQNDTDLLFAELRKAVELDSELKEFAATDMEFARYFEDASFKEIVQ
;
A
#
# COMPACT_ATOMS: atom_id res chain seq x y z
N MET A 1 73.97 62.68 -9.52
CA MET A 1 74.15 63.35 -10.84
C MET A 1 72.81 63.32 -11.56
N LYS A 2 72.19 64.50 -11.80
CA LYS A 2 72.07 65.13 -13.15
C LYS A 2 71.53 64.14 -14.21
N ARG A 3 70.22 64.20 -14.54
CA ARG A 3 69.57 65.05 -15.56
C ARG A 3 70.07 64.83 -17.00
N THR A 4 69.18 64.31 -17.86
CA THR A 4 68.80 64.86 -19.21
C THR A 4 67.64 64.02 -19.78
N ARG A 5 66.42 64.58 -19.91
CA ARG A 5 65.77 65.20 -21.11
C ARG A 5 65.54 64.21 -22.26
N ILE A 6 64.31 64.06 -22.77
CA ILE A 6 63.78 64.82 -23.91
C ILE A 6 62.23 64.89 -23.89
N ASN A 7 61.73 66.02 -24.38
CA ASN A 7 60.34 66.44 -24.54
C ASN A 7 59.68 65.93 -25.84
N LEU A 8 58.34 65.82 -25.75
CA LEU A 8 57.30 66.04 -26.76
C LEU A 8 57.27 65.18 -28.04
N PHE A 9 56.20 64.38 -28.15
CA PHE A 9 55.31 64.47 -29.29
C PHE A 9 53.86 64.54 -28.79
N ALA A 10 53.17 65.58 -29.22
CA ALA A 10 51.74 65.75 -29.00
C ALA A 10 50.97 64.69 -29.79
N THR A 11 50.11 63.94 -29.11
CA THR A 11 49.04 63.18 -29.75
C THR A 11 47.70 63.70 -29.24
N VAL A 12 46.95 64.19 -30.22
CA VAL A 12 45.60 64.69 -30.17
C VAL A 12 44.72 63.79 -29.30
N THR A 13 44.15 64.38 -28.25
CA THR A 13 43.04 63.81 -27.47
C THR A 13 41.85 63.54 -28.40
N LEU A 14 41.71 62.31 -28.85
CA LEU A 14 40.48 61.80 -29.46
C LEU A 14 39.51 61.42 -28.33
N ALA A 15 38.91 62.44 -27.72
CA ALA A 15 37.91 62.33 -26.66
C ALA A 15 36.52 61.93 -27.21
N ALA A 16 36.44 60.88 -28.03
CA ALA A 16 35.21 60.50 -28.74
C ALA A 16 34.86 58.99 -28.69
N LEU A 17 35.38 58.24 -27.72
CA LEU A 17 35.01 56.81 -27.51
C LEU A 17 34.56 56.47 -26.07
N LEU A 18 34.51 57.44 -25.15
CA LEU A 18 34.15 57.17 -23.74
C LEU A 18 32.68 57.51 -23.38
N ALA A 19 31.88 58.05 -24.31
CA ALA A 19 30.51 58.46 -24.01
C ALA A 19 29.45 57.37 -24.21
N SER A 20 29.72 56.33 -25.03
CA SER A 20 28.69 55.32 -25.37
C SER A 20 28.46 54.27 -24.28
N CYS A 21 29.44 54.00 -23.41
CA CYS A 21 29.33 52.98 -22.35
C CYS A 21 28.81 53.52 -21.01
N SER A 22 28.74 54.85 -20.83
CA SER A 22 28.41 55.48 -19.53
C SER A 22 27.12 55.02 -18.85
N GLY A 23 26.14 54.51 -19.61
CA GLY A 23 24.92 53.93 -19.06
C GLY A 23 25.10 52.48 -18.57
N LEU A 24 25.86 51.67 -19.33
CA LEU A 24 26.15 50.28 -18.98
C LEU A 24 27.11 50.20 -17.79
N ASP A 25 28.17 51.03 -17.79
CA ASP A 25 29.12 51.09 -16.69
C ASP A 25 28.43 51.52 -15.39
N LYS A 26 27.54 52.52 -15.44
CA LYS A 26 26.72 52.92 -14.28
C LYS A 26 25.80 51.82 -13.78
N MET A 27 25.21 51.04 -14.68
CA MET A 27 24.37 49.91 -14.27
C MET A 27 25.21 48.82 -13.60
N LYS A 28 26.41 48.55 -14.12
CA LYS A 28 27.35 47.59 -13.50
C LYS A 28 27.80 48.07 -12.12
N ASP A 29 28.22 49.32 -11.99
CA ASP A 29 28.70 49.90 -10.73
C ASP A 29 27.62 49.94 -9.64
N ASN A 30 26.35 50.15 -10.02
CA ASN A 30 25.21 50.22 -9.10
C ASN A 30 24.38 48.93 -9.06
N ALA A 31 24.88 47.82 -9.60
CA ALA A 31 24.18 46.52 -9.54
C ALA A 31 23.79 46.10 -8.10
N PRO A 32 24.59 46.39 -7.05
CA PRO A 32 24.21 46.11 -5.66
C PRO A 32 22.94 46.85 -5.16
N ASP A 33 22.48 47.90 -5.84
CA ASP A 33 21.27 48.62 -5.46
C ASP A 33 19.97 47.86 -5.85
N VAL A 34 20.09 46.85 -6.72
CA VAL A 34 18.99 45.95 -7.04
C VAL A 34 18.76 44.98 -5.88
N LYS A 35 17.54 44.96 -5.35
CA LYS A 35 17.19 44.08 -4.23
C LYS A 35 16.57 42.79 -4.75
N TYR A 36 17.09 41.68 -4.24
CA TYR A 36 16.56 40.34 -4.46
C TYR A 36 15.97 39.81 -3.16
N THR A 37 14.80 39.18 -3.26
CA THR A 37 14.21 38.41 -2.16
C THR A 37 13.86 37.04 -2.71
N VAL A 38 14.52 36.02 -2.18
CA VAL A 38 14.37 34.62 -2.60
C VAL A 38 13.38 33.92 -1.67
N THR A 39 12.53 33.08 -2.22
CA THR A 39 11.59 32.24 -1.47
C THR A 39 11.63 30.81 -2.04
N PRO A 40 11.95 29.80 -1.20
CA PRO A 40 12.38 29.91 0.20
C PRO A 40 13.76 30.60 0.36
N GLU A 41 14.10 31.07 1.56
CA GLU A 41 15.35 31.83 1.83
C GLU A 41 16.59 30.94 1.65
N VAL A 42 16.48 29.69 2.10
CA VAL A 42 17.36 28.57 1.73
C VAL A 42 16.56 27.73 0.75
N LEU A 43 17.12 27.38 -0.40
CA LEU A 43 16.38 26.62 -1.40
C LEU A 43 16.05 25.22 -0.89
N GLU A 44 14.97 24.64 -1.40
CA GLU A 44 14.53 23.30 -1.00
C GLU A 44 14.29 22.44 -2.24
N ALA A 45 14.70 21.17 -2.18
CA ALA A 45 14.35 20.20 -3.19
C ALA A 45 12.95 19.61 -2.89
N HIS A 46 12.11 19.53 -3.90
CA HIS A 46 10.80 18.89 -3.86
C HIS A 46 10.57 18.12 -5.15
N GLY A 47 10.22 16.84 -5.04
CA GLY A 47 9.91 16.01 -6.22
C GLY A 47 11.07 15.89 -7.23
N GLY A 48 12.32 15.92 -6.75
CA GLY A 48 13.51 15.91 -7.61
C GLY A 48 13.80 17.24 -8.31
N LYS A 49 13.11 18.32 -7.93
CA LYS A 49 13.26 19.66 -8.50
C LYS A 49 13.67 20.66 -7.42
N VAL A 50 14.34 21.74 -7.82
CA VAL A 50 14.63 22.89 -6.97
C VAL A 50 13.82 24.09 -7.48
N PRO A 51 12.58 24.29 -6.99
CA PRO A 51 11.81 25.48 -7.34
C PRO A 51 12.36 26.72 -6.63
N VAL A 52 12.29 27.86 -7.30
CA VAL A 52 12.67 29.15 -6.73
C VAL A 52 11.71 30.25 -7.15
N THR A 53 11.35 31.10 -6.19
CA THR A 53 10.70 32.39 -6.45
C THR A 53 11.66 33.52 -6.10
N ILE A 54 11.95 34.40 -7.06
CA ILE A 54 12.84 35.55 -6.87
C ILE A 54 12.05 36.82 -7.12
N LYS A 55 11.78 37.58 -6.07
CA LYS A 55 11.23 38.93 -6.18
C LYS A 55 12.36 39.93 -6.36
N VAL A 56 12.34 40.65 -7.48
CA VAL A 56 13.38 41.62 -7.85
C VAL A 56 12.79 43.02 -7.77
N GLN A 57 13.48 43.91 -7.05
CA GLN A 57 13.15 45.33 -6.96
C GLN A 57 14.31 46.17 -7.48
N ILE A 58 14.05 46.85 -8.60
CA ILE A 58 15.00 47.72 -9.29
C ILE A 58 14.68 49.17 -8.91
N PRO A 59 15.63 49.94 -8.37
CA PRO A 59 15.38 51.32 -7.96
C PRO A 59 15.26 52.27 -9.16
N GLY A 60 14.59 53.41 -8.92
CA GLY A 60 14.59 54.53 -9.87
C GLY A 60 16.01 55.06 -10.08
N GLY A 61 16.32 55.44 -11.31
CA GLY A 61 17.63 55.93 -11.75
C GLY A 61 18.61 54.85 -12.21
N TYR A 62 18.29 53.56 -12.00
CA TYR A 62 19.18 52.44 -12.33
C TYR A 62 19.15 52.05 -13.82
N PHE A 63 17.97 51.70 -14.37
CA PHE A 63 17.88 50.98 -15.64
C PHE A 63 17.99 51.88 -16.87
N ASP A 64 19.09 51.82 -17.63
CA ASP A 64 19.31 52.65 -18.83
C ASP A 64 18.20 52.46 -19.88
N LYS A 65 17.70 53.60 -20.40
CA LYS A 65 16.53 53.66 -21.27
C LYS A 65 16.70 52.85 -22.57
N LYS A 66 17.91 52.59 -23.05
CA LYS A 66 18.20 51.94 -24.34
C LYS A 66 18.91 50.60 -24.18
N THR A 67 18.89 50.02 -22.98
CA THR A 67 19.57 48.77 -22.66
C THR A 67 18.57 47.61 -22.60
N GLU A 68 18.99 46.45 -23.07
CA GLU A 68 18.38 45.14 -22.81
C GLU A 68 19.23 44.39 -21.78
N ILE A 69 18.59 43.68 -20.86
CA ILE A 69 19.27 42.78 -19.93
C ILE A 69 18.71 41.37 -20.10
N GLU A 70 19.62 40.40 -20.12
CA GLU A 70 19.32 39.01 -19.80
C GLU A 70 19.89 38.70 -18.41
N ALA A 71 19.01 38.27 -17.49
CA ALA A 71 19.37 37.90 -16.13
C ALA A 71 19.07 36.41 -15.92
N THR A 72 20.11 35.63 -15.61
CA THR A 72 20.03 34.18 -15.49
C THR A 72 20.38 33.77 -14.06
N PRO A 73 19.42 33.24 -13.28
CA PRO A 73 19.73 32.57 -12.02
C PRO A 73 20.53 31.28 -12.31
N VAL A 74 21.59 31.05 -11.55
CA VAL A 74 22.47 29.89 -11.69
C VAL A 74 22.82 29.34 -10.32
N LEU A 75 22.59 28.05 -10.12
CA LEU A 75 23.15 27.32 -8.99
C LEU A 75 24.60 26.95 -9.31
N VAL A 76 25.53 27.41 -8.50
CA VAL A 76 26.97 27.14 -8.63
C VAL A 76 27.41 26.29 -7.46
N TYR A 77 27.98 25.13 -7.72
CA TYR A 77 28.41 24.16 -6.71
C TYR A 77 29.75 23.56 -7.10
N GLU A 78 30.36 22.78 -6.20
CA GLU A 78 31.61 22.11 -6.51
C GLU A 78 31.42 21.13 -7.68
N GLY A 79 32.26 21.25 -8.72
CA GLY A 79 32.19 20.37 -9.89
C GLY A 79 31.25 20.80 -11.00
N GLY A 80 30.41 21.84 -10.82
CA GLY A 80 29.52 22.28 -11.90
C GLY A 80 28.60 23.46 -11.60
N GLU A 81 27.69 23.70 -12.54
CA GLU A 81 26.64 24.71 -12.41
C GLU A 81 25.38 24.27 -13.15
N THR A 82 24.21 24.70 -12.65
CA THR A 82 22.92 24.49 -13.30
C THR A 82 22.22 25.84 -13.45
N ALA A 83 21.96 26.24 -14.69
CA ALA A 83 21.26 27.48 -15.01
C ALA A 83 19.74 27.27 -15.04
N TYR A 84 19.01 28.23 -14.47
CA TYR A 84 17.58 28.35 -14.68
C TYR A 84 17.30 29.09 -15.99
N GLU A 85 16.04 29.07 -16.43
CA GLU A 85 15.61 29.82 -17.61
C GLU A 85 15.89 31.34 -17.45
N PRO A 86 16.50 32.00 -18.44
CA PRO A 86 16.86 33.41 -18.35
C PRO A 86 15.63 34.33 -18.37
N TYR A 87 15.69 35.42 -17.62
CA TYR A 87 14.66 36.46 -17.62
C TYR A 87 15.15 37.71 -18.36
N ARG A 88 14.33 38.21 -19.30
CA ARG A 88 14.68 39.36 -20.14
C ARG A 88 13.97 40.63 -19.70
N LEU A 89 14.74 41.70 -19.58
CA LEU A 89 14.30 43.05 -19.24
C LEU A 89 14.72 44.04 -20.33
N GLN A 90 13.97 45.11 -20.52
CA GLN A 90 14.35 46.17 -21.45
C GLN A 90 14.04 47.57 -20.92
N GLY A 91 14.80 48.55 -21.40
CA GLY A 91 14.58 49.96 -21.10
C GLY A 91 13.43 50.54 -21.91
N GLU A 92 12.85 51.64 -21.43
CA GLU A 92 11.68 52.32 -22.03
C GLU A 92 11.87 52.86 -23.47
N LYS A 93 13.09 52.83 -24.04
CA LYS A 93 13.40 53.24 -25.42
C LYS A 93 13.97 52.11 -26.27
N VAL A 94 13.87 50.87 -25.81
CA VAL A 94 14.15 49.67 -26.63
C VAL A 94 12.86 49.25 -27.32
N ASP A 95 12.96 48.93 -28.61
CA ASP A 95 11.86 48.34 -29.37
C ASP A 95 11.97 46.81 -29.28
N GLY A 96 11.16 46.20 -28.41
CA GLY A 96 11.24 44.80 -28.04
C GLY A 96 10.06 44.34 -27.18
N ASN A 97 10.01 43.04 -26.86
CA ASN A 97 8.89 42.42 -26.13
C ASN A 97 9.23 42.00 -24.69
N ALA A 98 10.43 42.35 -24.19
CA ALA A 98 10.84 42.04 -22.83
C ALA A 98 10.14 42.96 -21.81
N LYS A 99 10.22 42.60 -20.52
CA LYS A 99 9.60 43.41 -19.45
C LYS A 99 10.25 44.79 -19.38
N VAL A 100 9.46 45.83 -19.62
CA VAL A 100 9.94 47.22 -19.58
C VAL A 100 10.16 47.69 -18.15
N ILE A 101 11.34 48.25 -17.87
CA ILE A 101 11.68 48.91 -16.60
C ILE A 101 11.82 50.43 -16.84
N SER A 102 11.15 51.24 -16.01
CA SER A 102 11.20 52.70 -16.11
C SER A 102 12.51 53.23 -15.55
N TYR A 103 13.18 54.12 -16.27
CA TYR A 103 14.38 54.77 -15.73
C TYR A 103 14.04 55.64 -14.50
N ALA A 104 12.93 56.38 -14.51
CA ALA A 104 12.61 57.31 -13.43
C ALA A 104 12.10 56.58 -12.17
N ASN A 105 11.21 55.59 -12.37
CA ASN A 105 10.48 54.96 -11.27
C ASN A 105 11.06 53.59 -10.88
N GLY A 106 11.98 53.03 -11.67
CA GLY A 106 12.47 51.67 -11.48
C GLY A 106 11.42 50.64 -11.88
N GLY A 107 11.42 49.50 -11.20
CA GLY A 107 10.44 48.45 -11.43
C GLY A 107 10.52 47.33 -10.41
N GLN A 108 9.48 46.50 -10.38
CA GLN A 108 9.43 45.28 -9.59
C GLN A 108 8.82 44.16 -10.43
N PHE A 109 9.36 42.96 -10.29
CA PHE A 109 8.79 41.75 -10.88
C PHE A 109 9.11 40.53 -10.01
N THR A 110 8.41 39.44 -10.31
CA THR A 110 8.64 38.13 -9.71
C THR A 110 9.08 37.19 -10.81
N TYR A 111 10.15 36.44 -10.54
CA TYR A 111 10.63 35.33 -11.34
C TYR A 111 10.27 34.04 -10.62
N GLU A 112 9.77 33.05 -11.35
CA GLU A 112 9.53 31.70 -10.88
C GLU A 112 10.25 30.75 -11.84
N GLY A 113 11.02 29.82 -11.28
CA GLY A 113 11.79 28.86 -12.05
C GLY A 113 12.00 27.57 -11.29
N SER A 114 12.39 26.52 -12.00
CA SER A 114 12.71 25.23 -11.41
C SER A 114 13.75 24.53 -12.26
N VAL A 115 14.68 23.83 -11.61
CA VAL A 115 15.68 22.95 -12.26
C VAL A 115 15.64 21.57 -11.63
N ASP A 116 16.22 20.57 -12.31
CA ASP A 116 16.43 19.25 -11.73
C ASP A 116 17.45 19.31 -10.60
N TYR A 117 17.16 18.63 -9.50
CA TYR A 117 18.09 18.49 -8.38
C TYR A 117 19.22 17.52 -8.72
N ASN A 118 20.43 17.82 -8.25
CA ASN A 118 21.52 16.87 -8.15
C ASN A 118 22.22 17.03 -6.79
N ASP A 119 22.95 16.01 -6.36
CA ASP A 119 23.49 15.96 -5.00
C ASP A 119 24.57 17.01 -4.70
N ASP A 120 25.28 17.49 -5.72
CA ASP A 120 26.27 18.55 -5.55
C ASP A 120 25.60 19.89 -5.17
N MET A 121 24.29 20.04 -5.46
CA MET A 121 23.53 21.24 -5.12
C MET A 121 23.33 21.48 -3.62
N ARG A 122 23.59 20.47 -2.76
CA ARG A 122 23.48 20.65 -1.29
C ARG A 122 24.37 21.79 -0.80
N VAL A 123 25.55 21.93 -1.41
CA VAL A 123 26.50 23.01 -1.16
C VAL A 123 26.61 23.87 -2.42
N ALA A 124 25.61 24.71 -2.65
CA ALA A 124 25.54 25.60 -3.81
C ALA A 124 25.33 27.06 -3.41
N ASP A 125 25.75 27.97 -4.27
CA ASP A 125 25.34 29.37 -4.24
C ASP A 125 24.36 29.63 -5.38
N LEU A 126 23.21 30.23 -5.07
CA LEU A 126 22.36 30.80 -6.11
C LEU A 126 22.87 32.19 -6.46
N VAL A 127 23.36 32.35 -7.68
CA VAL A 127 23.83 33.63 -8.21
C VAL A 127 22.97 34.10 -9.38
N VAL A 128 22.87 35.41 -9.59
CA VAL A 128 22.29 35.99 -10.81
C VAL A 128 23.42 36.48 -11.70
N ARG A 129 23.52 35.92 -12.90
CA ARG A 129 24.41 36.40 -13.96
C ARG A 129 23.66 37.36 -14.86
N ILE A 130 24.24 38.54 -15.11
CA ILE A 130 23.58 39.60 -15.88
C ILE A 130 24.44 39.95 -17.09
N THR A 131 23.82 39.87 -18.26
CA THR A 131 24.39 40.35 -19.52
C THR A 131 23.54 41.51 -20.03
N ALA A 132 24.16 42.68 -20.11
CA ALA A 132 23.52 43.91 -20.56
C ALA A 132 23.99 44.30 -21.97
N LYS A 133 23.05 44.66 -22.85
CA LYS A 133 23.30 45.04 -24.23
C LYS A 133 22.73 46.41 -24.55
N LYS A 134 23.53 47.28 -25.17
CA LYS A 134 23.12 48.60 -25.65
C LYS A 134 23.64 48.83 -27.07
N GLY A 135 22.77 48.65 -28.06
CA GLY A 135 23.18 48.63 -29.46
C GLY A 135 24.06 47.41 -29.76
N GLU A 136 25.28 47.63 -30.26
CA GLU A 136 26.25 46.55 -30.53
C GLU A 136 27.15 46.24 -29.31
N THR A 137 27.10 47.07 -28.27
CA THR A 137 27.93 46.88 -27.06
C THR A 137 27.25 45.93 -26.09
N THR A 138 27.97 44.91 -25.66
CA THR A 138 27.57 43.96 -24.61
C THR A 138 28.52 44.08 -23.43
N LEU A 139 27.98 44.00 -22.21
CA LEU A 139 28.72 44.04 -20.95
C LEU A 139 28.19 42.98 -19.99
N GLU A 140 29.10 42.17 -19.45
CA GLU A 140 28.80 41.20 -18.38
C GLU A 140 29.07 41.80 -17.01
N PHE A 141 28.16 41.55 -16.08
CA PHE A 141 28.27 42.01 -14.70
C PHE A 141 28.89 40.92 -13.84
N GLU A 142 29.44 41.30 -12.69
CA GLU A 142 29.86 40.30 -11.70
C GLU A 142 28.63 39.53 -11.18
N PRO A 143 28.70 38.20 -11.01
CA PRO A 143 27.60 37.42 -10.46
C PRO A 143 27.18 37.92 -9.07
N VAL A 144 25.88 38.07 -8.86
CA VAL A 144 25.32 38.51 -7.57
C VAL A 144 24.77 37.29 -6.83
N LYS A 145 25.39 36.91 -5.71
CA LYS A 145 24.87 35.85 -4.83
C LYS A 145 23.59 36.33 -4.13
N ILE A 146 22.54 35.51 -4.20
CA ILE A 146 21.20 35.86 -3.70
C ILE A 146 20.59 34.82 -2.75
N ALA A 147 21.09 33.58 -2.72
CA ALA A 147 20.73 32.55 -1.74
C ALA A 147 21.84 31.51 -1.58
N GLU A 148 21.73 30.64 -0.57
CA GLU A 148 22.69 29.59 -0.21
C GLU A 148 22.01 28.23 -0.10
N GLY A 149 22.72 27.20 -0.57
CA GLY A 149 22.45 25.78 -0.41
C GLY A 149 21.11 25.28 -0.96
N VAL A 150 20.93 23.97 -0.93
CA VAL A 150 19.64 23.32 -1.17
C VAL A 150 19.38 22.29 -0.07
N ILE A 151 18.31 22.48 0.70
CA ILE A 151 17.80 21.47 1.63
C ILE A 151 17.24 20.31 0.81
N ALA A 152 17.83 19.13 0.97
CA ALA A 152 17.53 17.95 0.17
C ALA A 152 16.79 16.85 0.95
N THR A 153 16.12 17.20 2.05
CA THR A 153 15.42 16.24 2.93
C THR A 153 14.43 15.35 2.19
N SER A 154 13.78 15.85 1.13
CA SER A 154 12.89 15.05 0.28
C SER A 154 13.58 13.91 -0.45
N GLN A 155 14.90 13.97 -0.60
CA GLN A 155 15.73 13.01 -1.34
C GLN A 155 16.22 11.84 -0.48
N LEU A 156 16.04 11.90 0.85
CA LEU A 156 16.58 10.90 1.79
C LEU A 156 16.06 9.47 1.56
N MET A 157 14.86 9.31 1.00
CA MET A 157 14.26 7.98 0.80
C MET A 157 13.96 7.63 -0.65
N GLY A 158 13.72 8.61 -1.52
CA GLY A 158 13.41 8.37 -2.93
C GLY A 158 12.38 7.24 -3.11
N LYS A 159 12.78 6.19 -3.83
CA LYS A 159 11.95 5.02 -4.15
C LYS A 159 12.09 3.87 -3.13
N LYS A 160 13.02 4.00 -2.18
CA LYS A 160 13.27 3.01 -1.14
C LYS A 160 12.03 2.92 -0.25
N GLY A 161 11.71 1.71 0.20
CA GLY A 161 10.55 1.45 1.05
C GLY A 161 9.24 1.20 0.30
N THR A 162 9.27 1.07 -1.03
CA THR A 162 8.21 0.35 -1.75
C THR A 162 8.20 -1.13 -1.36
N ILE A 163 7.04 -1.77 -1.45
CA ILE A 163 6.80 -3.13 -1.01
C ILE A 163 6.18 -3.91 -2.18
N ALA A 164 6.89 -4.97 -2.59
CA ALA A 164 6.30 -5.97 -3.47
C ALA A 164 5.44 -6.94 -2.64
N ALA A 165 4.20 -7.14 -3.05
CA ALA A 165 3.19 -7.93 -2.35
C ALA A 165 3.18 -9.39 -2.83
N LEU A 166 3.06 -10.32 -1.88
CA LEU A 166 2.89 -11.74 -2.19
C LEU A 166 1.47 -12.00 -2.71
N GLY A 167 1.35 -12.93 -3.65
CA GLY A 167 0.09 -13.60 -3.91
C GLY A 167 -0.10 -14.61 -2.77
N GLU A 168 -1.04 -14.30 -1.88
CA GLU A 168 -1.30 -15.09 -0.67
C GLU A 168 -1.67 -16.54 -1.00
N ASP A 169 -1.22 -17.45 -0.14
CA ASP A 169 -1.77 -18.79 -0.09
C ASP A 169 -3.16 -18.78 0.56
N ASN A 170 -3.90 -19.86 0.35
CA ASN A 170 -5.16 -20.14 1.02
C ASN A 170 -5.00 -21.31 2.00
N PHE A 171 -3.82 -21.46 2.60
CA PHE A 171 -3.54 -22.59 3.48
C PHE A 171 -4.41 -22.52 4.73
N GLN A 172 -5.09 -23.62 5.02
CA GLN A 172 -5.87 -23.81 6.24
C GLN A 172 -5.38 -25.09 6.89
N ARG A 173 -4.74 -24.95 8.05
CA ARG A 173 -4.27 -26.12 8.80
C ARG A 173 -5.43 -26.96 9.31
N ILE A 174 -6.56 -26.36 9.62
CA ILE A 174 -7.74 -27.07 10.11
C ILE A 174 -8.86 -26.85 9.10
N THR A 175 -9.31 -27.94 8.48
CA THR A 175 -10.43 -27.91 7.52
C THR A 175 -11.61 -28.70 8.06
N PRO A 176 -12.81 -28.12 8.14
CA PRO A 176 -14.00 -28.85 8.58
C PRO A 176 -14.53 -29.78 7.49
N GLU A 177 -14.93 -30.99 7.88
CA GLU A 177 -15.69 -31.95 7.09
C GLU A 177 -16.98 -32.32 7.82
N VAL A 178 -18.04 -32.57 7.06
CA VAL A 178 -19.36 -32.92 7.61
C VAL A 178 -19.90 -34.15 6.91
N GLY A 179 -20.16 -35.20 7.68
CA GLY A 179 -20.98 -36.33 7.25
C GLY A 179 -22.44 -36.06 7.58
N GLU A 180 -23.36 -36.31 6.64
CA GLU A 180 -24.79 -36.02 6.81
C GLU A 180 -25.66 -37.19 6.35
N ALA A 181 -26.73 -37.46 7.10
CA ALA A 181 -27.78 -38.40 6.68
C ALA A 181 -29.12 -38.11 7.36
N ASP A 182 -30.20 -38.55 6.72
CA ASP A 182 -31.55 -38.31 7.19
C ASP A 182 -32.27 -39.61 7.56
N ILE A 183 -32.93 -39.61 8.72
CA ILE A 183 -33.86 -40.68 9.08
C ILE A 183 -35.28 -40.20 8.85
N HIS A 184 -35.97 -40.80 7.89
CA HIS A 184 -37.39 -40.52 7.62
C HIS A 184 -38.34 -41.42 8.41
N TYR A 185 -39.47 -40.84 8.80
CA TYR A 185 -40.47 -41.47 9.65
C TYR A 185 -41.83 -41.56 8.96
N LEU A 186 -42.59 -42.59 9.33
CA LEU A 186 -43.99 -42.70 8.95
C LEU A 186 -44.84 -41.64 9.68
N ILE A 187 -46.01 -41.36 9.11
CA ILE A 187 -47.00 -40.44 9.69
C ILE A 187 -47.28 -40.80 11.16
N GLN A 188 -47.26 -39.77 12.02
CA GLN A 188 -47.51 -39.88 13.46
C GLN A 188 -46.65 -40.93 14.20
N ARG A 189 -45.47 -41.28 13.68
CA ARG A 189 -44.54 -42.23 14.29
C ARG A 189 -43.14 -41.64 14.49
N SER A 190 -42.44 -42.16 15.49
CA SER A 190 -41.04 -41.83 15.82
C SER A 190 -40.12 -43.06 15.80
N ASN A 191 -40.65 -44.25 15.48
CA ASN A 191 -39.84 -45.45 15.40
C ASN A 191 -39.08 -45.52 14.07
N VAL A 192 -37.78 -45.80 14.15
CA VAL A 192 -36.92 -45.97 12.96
C VAL A 192 -37.17 -47.34 12.34
N ARG A 193 -37.39 -47.38 11.03
CA ARG A 193 -37.58 -48.64 10.28
C ARG A 193 -36.22 -49.20 9.88
N ARG A 194 -36.10 -50.53 9.86
CA ARG A 194 -34.86 -51.19 9.39
C ARG A 194 -34.52 -50.81 7.95
N SER A 195 -35.52 -50.66 7.07
CA SER A 195 -35.33 -50.23 5.69
C SER A 195 -34.81 -48.80 5.55
N GLU A 196 -35.01 -47.97 6.56
CA GLU A 196 -34.49 -46.60 6.58
C GLU A 196 -32.98 -46.62 6.81
N LEU A 197 -32.51 -47.46 7.73
CA LEU A 197 -31.10 -47.61 8.07
C LEU A 197 -30.28 -48.33 7.00
N THR A 198 -30.88 -48.71 5.88
CA THR A 198 -30.20 -49.33 4.73
C THR A 198 -30.12 -48.40 3.51
N LYS A 199 -30.61 -47.16 3.65
CA LYS A 199 -30.52 -46.14 2.59
C LYS A 199 -29.08 -45.69 2.37
N GLU A 200 -28.86 -45.06 1.23
CA GLU A 200 -27.51 -44.71 0.77
C GLU A 200 -26.87 -43.61 1.61
N ASP A 201 -27.60 -42.56 1.95
CA ASP A 201 -27.14 -41.49 2.83
C ASP A 201 -26.69 -42.01 4.20
N ILE A 202 -27.44 -42.95 4.78
CA ILE A 202 -27.07 -43.62 6.03
C ILE A 202 -25.74 -44.38 5.87
N LYS A 203 -25.55 -45.13 4.78
CA LYS A 203 -24.27 -45.82 4.54
C LYS A 203 -23.12 -44.85 4.34
N THR A 204 -23.33 -43.78 3.57
CA THR A 204 -22.32 -42.74 3.35
C THR A 204 -21.90 -42.10 4.68
N LEU A 205 -22.84 -41.88 5.61
CA LEU A 205 -22.51 -41.40 6.95
C LEU A 205 -21.75 -42.45 7.77
N GLU A 206 -22.14 -43.73 7.72
CA GLU A 206 -21.41 -44.80 8.40
C GLU A 206 -19.96 -44.90 7.89
N GLU A 207 -19.76 -44.90 6.58
CA GLU A 207 -18.45 -44.92 5.93
C GLU A 207 -17.62 -43.67 6.27
N PHE A 208 -18.25 -42.48 6.30
CA PHE A 208 -17.60 -41.24 6.72
C PHE A 208 -17.08 -41.34 8.15
N VAL A 209 -17.90 -41.82 9.09
CA VAL A 209 -17.52 -41.96 10.50
C VAL A 209 -16.43 -43.02 10.67
N GLU A 210 -16.51 -44.14 9.95
CA GLU A 210 -15.48 -45.19 9.97
C GLU A 210 -14.14 -44.64 9.45
N ALA A 211 -14.12 -44.03 8.26
CA ALA A 211 -12.92 -43.45 7.67
C ALA A 211 -12.32 -42.32 8.52
N ALA A 212 -13.16 -41.47 9.13
CA ALA A 212 -12.69 -40.38 9.99
C ALA A 212 -12.08 -40.88 11.30
N ASN A 213 -12.51 -42.03 11.82
CA ASN A 213 -11.95 -42.61 13.04
C ASN A 213 -10.65 -43.39 12.79
N GLU A 214 -10.45 -43.90 11.58
CA GLU A 214 -9.20 -44.55 11.16
C GLU A 214 -8.08 -43.55 10.82
N ALA A 215 -8.44 -42.33 10.42
CA ALA A 215 -7.48 -41.30 10.06
C ALA A 215 -6.82 -40.66 11.30
N GLU A 216 -5.49 -40.74 11.39
CA GLU A 216 -4.71 -40.15 12.49
C GLU A 216 -4.82 -38.62 12.55
N ASN A 217 -5.11 -37.99 11.41
CA ASN A 217 -5.17 -36.54 11.27
C ASN A 217 -6.60 -35.98 11.32
N LYS A 218 -7.59 -36.76 11.80
CA LYS A 218 -8.98 -36.31 11.91
C LYS A 218 -9.46 -36.34 13.36
N SER A 219 -10.27 -35.34 13.71
CA SER A 219 -10.80 -35.18 15.06
C SER A 219 -12.30 -34.89 15.03
N PHE A 220 -13.10 -35.71 15.69
CA PHE A 220 -14.53 -35.49 15.84
C PHE A 220 -14.80 -34.32 16.79
N LYS A 221 -15.60 -33.34 16.34
CA LYS A 221 -15.92 -32.14 17.12
C LYS A 221 -17.30 -32.20 17.76
N SER A 222 -18.32 -32.53 16.97
CA SER A 222 -19.69 -32.61 17.46
C SER A 222 -20.58 -33.42 16.53
N ALA A 223 -21.76 -33.78 17.03
CA ALA A 223 -22.86 -34.31 16.24
C ALA A 223 -24.12 -33.46 16.44
N ASN A 224 -24.61 -32.82 15.37
CA ASN A 224 -25.87 -32.09 15.40
C ASN A 224 -27.02 -33.00 14.97
N ILE A 225 -28.13 -32.94 15.70
CA ILE A 225 -29.37 -33.63 15.35
C ILE A 225 -30.50 -32.63 15.34
N SER A 226 -31.09 -32.40 14.18
CA SER A 226 -32.28 -31.57 14.02
C SER A 226 -33.46 -32.46 13.63
N ALA A 227 -34.43 -32.61 14.52
CA ALA A 227 -35.59 -33.47 14.30
C ALA A 227 -36.87 -32.68 14.12
N TYR A 228 -37.69 -33.12 13.16
CA TYR A 228 -38.86 -32.41 12.69
C TYR A 228 -40.11 -33.29 12.76
N ALA A 229 -41.26 -32.66 13.00
CA ALA A 229 -42.54 -33.21 12.58
C ALA A 229 -43.16 -32.41 11.43
N SER A 230 -44.06 -33.07 10.71
CA SER A 230 -44.76 -32.47 9.58
C SER A 230 -45.95 -31.65 10.08
N PRO A 231 -46.30 -30.53 9.42
CA PRO A 231 -47.45 -29.71 9.79
C PRO A 231 -48.76 -30.35 9.31
N ASP A 232 -49.10 -31.53 9.85
CA ASP A 232 -50.28 -32.31 9.49
C ASP A 232 -50.99 -32.96 10.68
N GLY A 233 -50.66 -32.54 11.91
CA GLY A 233 -51.26 -32.98 13.15
C GLY A 233 -51.22 -31.91 14.24
N PRO A 234 -51.91 -32.12 15.39
CA PRO A 234 -51.93 -31.14 16.47
C PRO A 234 -50.53 -30.79 16.97
N ILE A 235 -50.31 -29.51 17.33
CA ILE A 235 -48.99 -29.00 17.74
C ILE A 235 -48.36 -29.77 18.91
N ASP A 236 -49.16 -30.17 19.91
CA ASP A 236 -48.71 -30.97 21.05
C ASP A 236 -48.22 -32.37 20.65
N LEU A 237 -48.84 -32.95 19.61
CA LEU A 237 -48.42 -34.23 19.06
C LEU A 237 -47.12 -34.06 18.27
N ASN A 238 -47.04 -33.03 17.43
CA ASN A 238 -45.86 -32.72 16.62
C ASN A 238 -44.63 -32.41 17.48
N THR A 239 -44.81 -31.66 18.57
CA THR A 239 -43.76 -31.38 19.56
C THR A 239 -43.20 -32.68 20.14
N ARG A 240 -44.08 -33.56 20.62
CA ARG A 240 -43.68 -34.86 21.18
C ARG A 240 -43.01 -35.76 20.14
N LEU A 241 -43.51 -35.77 18.90
CA LEU A 241 -42.94 -36.56 17.82
C LEU A 241 -41.54 -36.07 17.46
N ALA A 242 -41.34 -34.76 17.34
CA ALA A 242 -40.03 -34.17 17.05
C ALA A 242 -39.00 -34.54 18.14
N GLU A 243 -39.37 -34.44 19.43
CA GLU A 243 -38.51 -34.87 20.55
C GLU A 243 -38.20 -36.37 20.51
N GLN A 244 -39.20 -37.22 20.27
CA GLN A 244 -38.98 -38.66 20.19
C GLN A 244 -38.10 -39.07 18.99
N ARG A 245 -38.25 -38.37 17.86
CA ARG A 245 -37.43 -38.56 16.65
C ARG A 245 -35.98 -38.13 16.87
N GLN A 246 -35.77 -37.00 17.55
CA GLN A 246 -34.44 -36.59 18.00
C GLN A 246 -33.79 -37.70 18.84
N ASN A 247 -34.51 -38.24 19.82
CA ASN A 247 -34.03 -39.30 20.69
C ASN A 247 -33.77 -40.63 19.94
N SER A 248 -34.54 -40.96 18.89
CA SER A 248 -34.27 -42.14 18.08
C SER A 248 -33.07 -41.98 17.15
N ALA A 249 -32.89 -40.79 16.56
CA ALA A 249 -31.71 -40.47 15.76
C ALA A 249 -30.45 -40.45 16.63
N LYS A 250 -30.52 -39.85 17.83
CA LYS A 250 -29.41 -39.88 18.79
C LYS A 250 -29.02 -41.30 19.17
N ARG A 251 -30.00 -42.16 19.48
CA ARG A 251 -29.74 -43.58 19.76
C ARG A 251 -29.16 -44.35 18.58
N TYR A 252 -29.39 -43.91 17.35
CA TYR A 252 -28.73 -44.47 16.18
C TYR A 252 -27.25 -44.05 16.13
N LEU A 253 -26.96 -42.75 16.20
CA LEU A 253 -25.57 -42.25 16.24
C LEU A 253 -24.78 -42.77 17.44
N ASP A 254 -25.36 -42.81 18.64
CA ASP A 254 -24.73 -43.39 19.83
C ASP A 254 -24.28 -44.84 19.58
N ARG A 255 -25.07 -45.63 18.85
CA ARG A 255 -24.73 -47.01 18.50
C ARG A 255 -23.64 -47.06 17.43
N LEU A 256 -23.70 -46.20 16.42
CA LEU A 256 -22.67 -46.09 15.40
C LEU A 256 -21.32 -45.73 16.02
N PHE A 257 -21.26 -44.65 16.80
CA PHE A 257 -20.02 -44.21 17.46
C PHE A 257 -19.46 -45.26 18.41
N ARG A 258 -20.30 -45.99 19.16
CA ARG A 258 -19.84 -47.11 19.99
C ARG A 258 -19.32 -48.30 19.16
N LYS A 259 -19.92 -48.59 18.01
CA LYS A 259 -19.48 -49.64 17.09
C LYS A 259 -18.10 -49.32 16.52
N VAL A 260 -17.91 -48.08 16.08
CA VAL A 260 -16.67 -47.60 15.45
C VAL A 260 -15.57 -47.29 16.49
N GLY A 261 -15.96 -46.90 17.71
CA GLY A 261 -15.02 -46.58 18.78
C GLY A 261 -14.70 -45.09 18.93
N VAL A 262 -15.60 -44.19 18.49
CA VAL A 262 -15.42 -42.74 18.55
C VAL A 262 -15.49 -42.25 20.00
N GLY A 263 -14.34 -42.14 20.66
CA GLY A 263 -14.24 -41.76 22.09
C GLY A 263 -14.77 -40.35 22.40
N ALA A 264 -14.62 -39.42 21.46
CA ALA A 264 -15.09 -38.03 21.60
C ALA A 264 -16.60 -37.92 21.86
N ALA A 265 -17.38 -38.89 21.38
CA ALA A 265 -18.83 -38.93 21.56
C ALA A 265 -19.30 -39.11 23.02
N THR A 266 -18.36 -39.34 23.95
CA THR A 266 -18.65 -39.42 25.40
C THR A 266 -18.62 -38.08 26.11
N ALA A 267 -18.11 -37.02 25.46
CA ALA A 267 -18.08 -35.69 26.03
C ALA A 267 -19.51 -35.14 26.22
N GLU A 268 -19.73 -34.42 27.32
CA GLU A 268 -21.05 -33.89 27.70
C GLU A 268 -21.65 -32.99 26.61
N ASP A 269 -20.81 -32.17 25.97
CA ASP A 269 -21.22 -31.18 24.97
C ASP A 269 -21.08 -31.67 23.51
N PHE A 270 -20.84 -32.97 23.29
CA PHE A 270 -20.62 -33.49 21.93
C PHE A 270 -21.88 -33.42 21.05
N TYR A 271 -23.06 -33.54 21.66
CA TYR A 271 -24.33 -33.56 20.93
C TYR A 271 -25.05 -32.22 21.00
N GLU A 272 -25.32 -31.66 19.82
CA GLU A 272 -26.20 -30.50 19.67
C GLU A 272 -27.58 -30.94 19.19
N LEU A 273 -28.55 -30.92 20.10
CA LEU A 273 -29.86 -31.50 19.87
C LEU A 273 -30.91 -30.40 19.65
N ARG A 274 -31.59 -30.41 18.50
CA ARG A 274 -32.68 -29.49 18.15
C ARG A 274 -33.96 -30.25 17.80
N SER A 275 -35.08 -29.78 18.31
CA SER A 275 -36.40 -30.36 18.08
C SER A 275 -37.33 -29.26 17.62
N THR A 276 -37.85 -29.41 16.41
CA THR A 276 -38.73 -28.43 15.78
C THR A 276 -40.07 -29.11 15.50
N PRO A 277 -41.15 -28.73 16.20
CA PRO A 277 -42.46 -29.35 16.03
C PRO A 277 -42.92 -29.33 14.57
N GLU A 278 -42.79 -28.19 13.89
CA GLU A 278 -43.24 -28.03 12.50
C GLU A 278 -42.22 -27.25 11.67
N ASP A 279 -41.66 -27.90 10.65
CA ASP A 279 -40.69 -27.30 9.72
C ASP A 279 -41.39 -26.49 8.61
N TRP A 280 -41.91 -25.31 8.97
CA TRP A 280 -42.62 -24.46 8.01
C TRP A 280 -41.72 -23.87 6.93
N GLU A 281 -40.44 -23.61 7.23
CA GLU A 281 -39.48 -23.15 6.22
C GLU A 281 -39.09 -24.27 5.26
N GLY A 282 -38.81 -25.49 5.75
CA GLY A 282 -38.58 -26.64 4.88
C GLY A 282 -39.83 -27.00 4.05
N PHE A 283 -41.04 -26.88 4.62
CA PHE A 283 -42.29 -27.06 3.87
C PHE A 283 -42.39 -26.07 2.70
N LYS A 284 -42.09 -24.80 2.97
CA LYS A 284 -42.09 -23.74 1.96
C LYS A 284 -41.09 -24.04 0.84
N GLU A 285 -39.86 -24.42 1.18
CA GLU A 285 -38.80 -24.74 0.21
C GLU A 285 -39.19 -25.92 -0.69
N LEU A 286 -39.68 -27.01 -0.09
CA LEU A 286 -40.14 -28.18 -0.84
C LEU A 286 -41.31 -27.83 -1.78
N VAL A 287 -42.25 -27.00 -1.33
CA VAL A 287 -43.37 -26.54 -2.19
C VAL A 287 -42.87 -25.66 -3.34
N GLN A 288 -41.95 -24.73 -3.07
CA GLN A 288 -41.36 -23.85 -4.10
C GLN A 288 -40.70 -24.66 -5.22
N ASN A 289 -39.96 -25.70 -4.85
CA ASN A 289 -39.21 -26.58 -5.75
C ASN A 289 -40.06 -27.71 -6.37
N SER A 290 -41.37 -27.75 -6.07
CA SER A 290 -42.28 -28.77 -6.60
C SER A 290 -43.05 -28.32 -7.84
N ASP A 291 -43.60 -29.31 -8.55
CA ASP A 291 -44.53 -29.13 -9.68
C ASP A 291 -46.01 -29.15 -9.24
N ILE A 292 -46.30 -28.81 -7.99
CA ILE A 292 -47.68 -28.78 -7.49
C ILE A 292 -48.45 -27.64 -8.18
N GLN A 293 -49.62 -27.98 -8.75
CA GLN A 293 -50.45 -27.06 -9.53
C GLN A 293 -50.79 -25.77 -8.77
N ASP A 294 -51.16 -25.86 -7.49
CA ASP A 294 -51.58 -24.71 -6.68
C ASP A 294 -50.45 -24.18 -5.75
N LYS A 295 -49.18 -24.35 -6.13
CA LYS A 295 -48.05 -23.94 -5.28
C LYS A 295 -48.09 -22.46 -4.88
N ASP A 296 -48.46 -21.56 -5.79
CA ASP A 296 -48.51 -20.12 -5.51
C ASP A 296 -49.56 -19.77 -4.45
N LEU A 297 -50.66 -20.54 -4.40
CA LEU A 297 -51.68 -20.38 -3.38
C LEU A 297 -51.17 -20.83 -2.01
N ILE A 298 -50.46 -21.96 -1.96
CA ILE A 298 -49.82 -22.45 -0.73
C ILE A 298 -48.79 -21.43 -0.21
N LEU A 299 -47.92 -20.91 -1.09
CA LEU A 299 -46.91 -19.91 -0.72
C LEU A 299 -47.55 -18.60 -0.22
N ARG A 300 -48.71 -18.22 -0.78
CA ARG A 300 -49.50 -17.09 -0.28
C ARG A 300 -50.06 -17.34 1.11
N VAL A 301 -50.56 -18.54 1.40
CA VAL A 301 -51.03 -18.88 2.76
C VAL A 301 -49.87 -18.76 3.75
N LEU A 302 -48.69 -19.28 3.42
CA LEU A 302 -47.50 -19.21 4.26
C LEU A 302 -47.02 -17.77 4.52
N SER A 303 -47.18 -16.86 3.54
CA SER A 303 -46.82 -15.45 3.71
C SER A 303 -47.89 -14.62 4.40
N THR A 304 -49.16 -15.00 4.27
CA THR A 304 -50.31 -14.25 4.82
C THR A 304 -50.50 -14.53 6.30
N TYR A 305 -50.37 -15.80 6.69
CA TYR A 305 -50.59 -16.23 8.06
C TYR A 305 -49.26 -16.56 8.73
N THR A 306 -49.10 -16.13 9.98
CA THR A 306 -47.95 -16.48 10.83
C THR A 306 -48.29 -17.57 11.84
N ASP A 307 -49.57 -17.74 12.14
CA ASP A 307 -50.06 -18.76 13.08
C ASP A 307 -50.02 -20.17 12.42
N PRO A 308 -49.33 -21.14 13.05
CA PRO A 308 -49.19 -22.50 12.51
C PRO A 308 -50.52 -23.24 12.32
N GLU A 309 -51.47 -23.12 13.25
CA GLU A 309 -52.75 -23.83 13.19
C GLU A 309 -53.62 -23.25 12.06
N VAL A 310 -53.56 -21.93 11.85
CA VAL A 310 -54.22 -21.27 10.73
C VAL A 310 -53.61 -21.71 9.40
N ARG A 311 -52.27 -21.73 9.29
CA ARG A 311 -51.58 -22.23 8.08
C ARG A 311 -52.01 -23.65 7.74
N GLU A 312 -51.97 -24.55 8.72
CA GLU A 312 -52.34 -25.94 8.54
C GLU A 312 -53.81 -26.09 8.10
N THR A 313 -54.72 -25.33 8.72
CA THR A 313 -56.15 -25.36 8.40
C THR A 313 -56.41 -24.90 6.97
N GLU A 314 -55.84 -23.75 6.57
CA GLU A 314 -56.01 -23.20 5.23
C GLU A 314 -55.44 -24.14 4.15
N ILE A 315 -54.30 -24.76 4.41
CA ILE A 315 -53.69 -25.74 3.50
C ILE A 315 -54.55 -27.02 3.41
N LYS A 316 -55.08 -27.52 4.53
CA LYS A 316 -55.96 -28.70 4.55
C LYS A 316 -57.29 -28.48 3.83
N ASN A 317 -57.81 -27.26 3.83
CA ASN A 317 -59.04 -26.90 3.11
C ASN A 317 -58.90 -27.03 1.58
N MET A 318 -57.67 -27.04 1.05
CA MET A 318 -57.36 -27.29 -0.37
C MET A 318 -57.37 -28.80 -0.68
N ALA A 319 -58.50 -29.49 -0.53
CA ALA A 319 -58.58 -30.96 -0.46
C ALA A 319 -57.81 -31.74 -1.55
N ALA A 320 -57.89 -31.31 -2.83
CA ALA A 320 -57.17 -31.97 -3.92
C ALA A 320 -55.65 -31.74 -3.85
N THR A 321 -55.24 -30.50 -3.58
CA THR A 321 -53.85 -30.07 -3.41
C THR A 321 -53.22 -30.71 -2.18
N TYR A 322 -53.96 -30.77 -1.07
CA TYR A 322 -53.54 -31.39 0.18
C TYR A 322 -53.25 -32.88 0.01
N LYS A 323 -54.04 -33.60 -0.80
CA LYS A 323 -53.75 -34.99 -1.11
C LYS A 323 -52.39 -35.16 -1.78
N VAL A 324 -52.04 -34.28 -2.72
CA VAL A 324 -50.72 -34.28 -3.38
C VAL A 324 -49.62 -33.93 -2.38
N LEU A 325 -49.84 -32.95 -1.50
CA LEU A 325 -48.90 -32.59 -0.43
C LEU A 325 -48.66 -33.75 0.54
N ALA A 326 -49.72 -34.45 0.96
CA ALA A 326 -49.66 -35.59 1.86
C ALA A 326 -48.92 -36.80 1.26
N GLU A 327 -48.98 -36.97 -0.06
CA GLU A 327 -48.30 -38.04 -0.79
C GLU A 327 -46.84 -37.70 -1.13
N LYS A 328 -46.52 -36.43 -1.43
CA LYS A 328 -45.23 -36.05 -2.03
C LYS A 328 -44.35 -35.12 -1.19
N ILE A 329 -44.91 -34.29 -0.31
CA ILE A 329 -44.16 -33.24 0.41
C ILE A 329 -44.07 -33.55 1.91
N LEU A 330 -45.22 -33.78 2.57
CA LEU A 330 -45.27 -34.03 4.00
C LEU A 330 -44.43 -35.25 4.45
N PRO A 331 -44.26 -36.34 3.66
CA PRO A 331 -43.36 -37.42 4.02
C PRO A 331 -41.89 -36.99 4.20
N GLU A 332 -41.38 -36.08 3.36
CA GLU A 332 -40.00 -35.56 3.40
C GLU A 332 -39.76 -34.65 4.62
N LEU A 333 -40.82 -34.08 5.20
CA LEU A 333 -40.73 -33.27 6.42
C LEU A 333 -40.66 -34.09 7.70
N ARG A 334 -41.02 -35.36 7.64
CA ARG A 334 -40.96 -36.27 8.80
C ARG A 334 -39.57 -36.86 8.89
N ARG A 335 -38.59 -36.04 9.25
CA ARG A 335 -37.18 -36.47 9.27
C ARG A 335 -36.42 -36.04 10.53
N SER A 336 -35.31 -36.72 10.76
CA SER A 336 -34.23 -36.26 11.63
C SER A 336 -32.98 -36.14 10.79
N VAL A 337 -32.47 -34.92 10.67
CA VAL A 337 -31.21 -34.61 9.99
C VAL A 337 -30.08 -34.79 10.99
N MET A 338 -29.11 -35.63 10.64
CA MET A 338 -27.93 -35.91 11.45
C MET A 338 -26.70 -35.38 10.74
N LYS A 339 -25.92 -34.54 11.41
CA LYS A 339 -24.63 -34.04 10.92
C LYS A 339 -23.54 -34.40 11.91
N VAL A 340 -22.43 -34.96 11.41
CA VAL A 340 -21.25 -35.30 12.21
C VAL A 340 -20.10 -34.42 11.72
N ASN A 341 -19.62 -33.53 12.59
CA ASN A 341 -18.57 -32.58 12.26
C ASN A 341 -17.21 -33.15 12.67
N VAL A 342 -16.29 -33.17 11.72
CA VAL A 342 -14.92 -33.61 11.87
C VAL A 342 -14.01 -32.48 11.42
N GLU A 343 -12.91 -32.28 12.13
CA GLU A 343 -11.83 -31.42 11.67
C GLU A 343 -10.71 -32.29 11.12
N VAL A 344 -10.26 -31.97 9.90
CA VAL A 344 -9.02 -32.50 9.33
C VAL A 344 -7.89 -31.57 9.75
N ILE A 345 -6.93 -32.14 10.46
CA ILE A 345 -5.71 -31.48 10.90
C ILE A 345 -4.66 -31.72 9.81
N GLY A 346 -4.26 -30.67 9.14
CA GLY A 346 -3.16 -30.65 8.19
C GLY A 346 -1.80 -30.80 8.88
N LYS A 347 -0.76 -30.95 8.08
CA LYS A 347 0.63 -31.09 8.54
C LYS A 347 1.05 -29.90 9.43
N SER A 348 1.94 -30.13 10.39
CA SER A 348 2.57 -29.08 11.22
C SER A 348 3.50 -28.19 10.40
N ASP A 349 3.94 -27.07 10.96
CA ASP A 349 4.93 -26.18 10.30
C ASP A 349 6.24 -26.92 10.06
N GLU A 350 6.69 -27.71 11.03
CA GLU A 350 7.90 -28.52 10.94
C GLU A 350 7.81 -29.55 9.81
N GLU A 351 6.69 -30.28 9.72
CA GLU A 351 6.45 -31.25 8.64
C GLU A 351 6.39 -30.57 7.27
N ILE A 352 5.71 -29.43 7.16
CA ILE A 352 5.61 -28.68 5.91
C ILE A 352 6.99 -28.19 5.47
N SER A 353 7.75 -27.56 6.36
CA SER A 353 9.11 -27.10 6.07
C SER A 353 10.04 -28.24 5.67
N GLU A 354 9.99 -29.38 6.38
CA GLU A 354 10.83 -30.55 6.06
C GLU A 354 10.47 -31.13 4.68
N LEU A 355 9.17 -31.30 4.38
CA LEU A 355 8.71 -31.83 3.09
C LEU A 355 8.99 -30.87 1.94
N ALA A 356 8.87 -29.56 2.14
CA ALA A 356 9.18 -28.54 1.13
C ALA A 356 10.65 -28.60 0.64
N VAL A 357 11.54 -29.20 1.45
CA VAL A 357 12.94 -29.43 1.09
C VAL A 357 13.19 -30.86 0.62
N SER A 358 12.65 -31.85 1.33
CA SER A 358 13.00 -33.26 1.17
C SER A 358 12.14 -34.00 0.14
N ASN A 359 10.82 -33.78 0.15
CA ASN A 359 9.88 -34.39 -0.78
C ASN A 359 8.69 -33.46 -1.08
N PRO A 360 8.88 -32.43 -1.92
CA PRO A 360 7.85 -31.41 -2.12
C PRO A 360 6.60 -31.91 -2.83
N SER A 361 6.66 -33.10 -3.44
CA SER A 361 5.51 -33.72 -4.13
C SER A 361 4.42 -34.24 -3.19
N GLU A 362 4.71 -34.31 -1.88
CA GLU A 362 3.71 -34.60 -0.85
C GLU A 362 2.95 -33.36 -0.36
N LEU A 363 3.34 -32.18 -0.86
CA LEU A 363 2.68 -30.92 -0.54
C LEU A 363 1.80 -30.47 -1.70
N ASN A 364 0.61 -29.98 -1.38
CA ASN A 364 -0.21 -29.27 -2.35
C ASN A 364 0.29 -27.82 -2.55
N LEU A 365 -0.25 -27.12 -3.56
CA LEU A 365 0.16 -25.74 -3.86
C LEU A 365 0.10 -24.81 -2.65
N GLU A 366 -0.98 -24.85 -1.86
CA GLU A 366 -1.16 -23.94 -0.72
C GLU A 366 -0.15 -24.26 0.39
N GLU A 367 0.13 -25.54 0.65
CA GLU A 367 1.18 -25.95 1.58
C GLU A 367 2.58 -25.50 1.12
N ILE A 368 2.90 -25.58 -0.18
CA ILE A 368 4.21 -25.13 -0.70
C ILE A 368 4.34 -23.61 -0.63
N LEU A 369 3.28 -22.87 -0.98
CA LEU A 369 3.29 -21.41 -0.89
C LEU A 369 3.44 -20.96 0.57
N TYR A 370 2.69 -21.60 1.48
CA TYR A 370 2.79 -21.36 2.92
C TYR A 370 4.18 -21.74 3.47
N ALA A 371 4.79 -22.85 3.02
CA ALA A 371 6.13 -23.26 3.44
C ALA A 371 7.19 -22.17 3.19
N ALA A 372 7.06 -21.44 2.09
CA ALA A 372 7.98 -20.33 1.79
C ALA A 372 7.83 -19.15 2.77
N THR A 373 6.71 -19.01 3.47
CA THR A 373 6.50 -17.98 4.49
C THR A 373 7.12 -18.35 5.85
N LEU A 374 7.47 -19.63 6.06
CA LEU A 374 8.05 -20.14 7.30
C LEU A 374 9.57 -19.93 7.41
N THR A 375 10.22 -19.41 6.35
CA THR A 375 11.65 -19.15 6.32
C THR A 375 11.93 -17.69 5.97
N ASP A 376 12.91 -17.08 6.65
CA ASP A 376 13.39 -15.74 6.37
C ASP A 376 14.50 -15.72 5.30
N TYR A 377 15.02 -16.88 4.89
CA TYR A 377 16.13 -16.99 3.96
C TYR A 377 15.66 -16.89 2.50
N LEU A 378 15.97 -15.78 1.83
CA LEU A 378 15.50 -15.49 0.47
C LEU A 378 15.88 -16.57 -0.56
N ASP A 379 17.05 -17.20 -0.45
CA ASP A 379 17.46 -18.28 -1.36
C ASP A 379 16.59 -19.54 -1.19
N GLU A 380 16.18 -19.84 0.03
CA GLU A 380 15.28 -20.95 0.34
C GLU A 380 13.86 -20.64 -0.15
N GLN A 381 13.35 -19.44 0.14
CA GLN A 381 12.05 -18.98 -0.37
C GLN A 381 11.97 -19.10 -1.90
N LEU A 382 13.02 -18.64 -2.61
CA LEU A 382 13.08 -18.72 -4.07
C LEU A 382 12.99 -20.16 -4.56
N LYS A 383 13.72 -21.09 -3.94
CA LYS A 383 13.72 -22.51 -4.30
C LYS A 383 12.36 -23.16 -4.04
N ILE A 384 11.70 -22.81 -2.94
CA ILE A 384 10.35 -23.31 -2.62
C ILE A 384 9.34 -22.80 -3.66
N TYR A 385 9.32 -21.52 -3.98
CA TYR A 385 8.41 -20.99 -5.01
C TYR A 385 8.69 -21.52 -6.42
N GLN A 386 9.96 -21.73 -6.78
CA GLN A 386 10.32 -22.45 -8.01
C GLN A 386 9.78 -23.88 -8.03
N THR A 387 9.79 -24.55 -6.88
CA THR A 387 9.22 -25.89 -6.72
C THR A 387 7.70 -25.87 -6.88
N ALA A 388 7.01 -24.89 -6.28
CA ALA A 388 5.58 -24.68 -6.49
C ALA A 388 5.25 -24.51 -7.98
N LEU A 389 6.03 -23.71 -8.71
CA LEU A 389 5.85 -23.49 -10.13
C LEU A 389 6.15 -24.74 -10.98
N ASN A 390 7.16 -25.53 -10.60
CA ASN A 390 7.47 -26.79 -11.30
C ASN A 390 6.34 -27.82 -11.17
N GLN A 391 5.70 -27.90 -10.02
CA GLN A 391 4.56 -28.80 -9.79
C GLN A 391 3.24 -28.23 -10.32
N HIS A 392 3.09 -26.91 -10.29
CA HIS A 392 1.90 -26.18 -10.70
C HIS A 392 2.27 -25.07 -11.69
N SER A 393 2.54 -25.48 -12.95
CA SER A 393 3.11 -24.63 -14.00
C SER A 393 2.31 -23.38 -14.39
N ASN A 394 1.03 -23.31 -14.02
CA ASN A 394 0.16 -22.17 -14.27
C ASN A 394 -0.17 -21.35 -12.99
N SER A 395 0.63 -21.50 -11.93
CA SER A 395 0.45 -20.74 -10.69
C SER A 395 1.02 -19.33 -10.82
N TRP A 396 0.16 -18.36 -11.15
CA TRP A 396 0.53 -16.94 -11.16
C TRP A 396 1.06 -16.48 -9.79
N ARG A 397 0.57 -17.05 -8.69
CA ARG A 397 1.01 -16.75 -7.31
C ARG A 397 2.46 -17.17 -7.09
N ALA A 398 2.82 -18.40 -7.49
CA ALA A 398 4.20 -18.87 -7.40
C ALA A 398 5.14 -18.01 -8.27
N GLN A 399 4.72 -17.72 -9.52
CA GLN A 399 5.50 -16.88 -10.43
C GLN A 399 5.65 -15.42 -9.93
N ASN A 400 4.60 -14.85 -9.34
CA ASN A 400 4.65 -13.54 -8.67
C ASN A 400 5.59 -13.57 -7.46
N ASN A 401 5.48 -14.59 -6.62
CA ASN A 401 6.25 -14.66 -5.37
C ASN A 401 7.75 -14.90 -5.64
N ILE A 402 8.10 -15.58 -6.75
CA ILE A 402 9.47 -15.57 -7.29
C ILE A 402 9.93 -14.14 -7.55
N GLY A 403 9.10 -13.32 -8.21
CA GLY A 403 9.40 -11.92 -8.47
C GLY A 403 9.58 -11.10 -7.20
N VAL A 404 8.75 -11.32 -6.18
CA VAL A 404 8.88 -10.67 -4.86
C VAL A 404 10.23 -11.01 -4.22
N VAL A 405 10.65 -12.27 -4.25
CA VAL A 405 11.93 -12.69 -3.69
C VAL A 405 13.11 -12.10 -4.48
N LEU A 406 13.03 -12.08 -5.82
CA LEU A 406 14.05 -11.46 -6.67
C LEU A 406 14.17 -9.95 -6.39
N PHE A 407 13.04 -9.26 -6.21
CA PHE A 407 13.00 -7.85 -5.84
C PHE A 407 13.69 -7.61 -4.49
N LYS A 408 13.38 -8.43 -3.47
CA LYS A 408 14.04 -8.37 -2.15
C LYS A 408 15.55 -8.63 -2.23
N LYS A 409 16.00 -9.44 -3.18
CA LYS A 409 17.42 -9.69 -3.47
C LYS A 409 18.10 -8.59 -4.29
N GLY A 410 17.36 -7.57 -4.73
CA GLY A 410 17.85 -6.49 -5.58
C GLY A 410 17.94 -6.82 -7.07
N ASP A 411 17.47 -8.00 -7.50
CA ASP A 411 17.39 -8.37 -8.93
C ASP A 411 16.11 -7.80 -9.55
N ILE A 412 16.16 -6.51 -9.89
CA ILE A 412 15.01 -5.75 -10.41
C ILE A 412 14.56 -6.28 -11.79
N ASP A 413 15.50 -6.64 -12.66
CA ASP A 413 15.20 -7.17 -14.00
C ASP A 413 14.59 -8.58 -13.94
N GLY A 414 15.11 -9.43 -13.06
CA GLY A 414 14.54 -10.74 -12.77
C GLY A 414 13.13 -10.62 -12.17
N ALA A 415 12.93 -9.70 -11.23
CA ALA A 415 11.63 -9.41 -10.64
C ALA A 415 10.61 -8.95 -11.69
N LYS A 416 10.99 -8.00 -12.55
CA LYS A 416 10.18 -7.52 -13.68
C LYS A 416 9.72 -8.68 -14.55
N THR A 417 10.67 -9.51 -15.01
CA THR A 417 10.39 -10.67 -15.86
C THR A 417 9.41 -11.62 -15.19
N ALA A 418 9.55 -11.83 -13.88
CA ALA A 418 8.67 -12.72 -13.12
C ALA A 418 7.26 -12.14 -12.96
N PHE A 419 7.12 -10.86 -12.66
CA PHE A 419 5.80 -10.21 -12.54
C PHE A 419 5.07 -10.13 -13.89
N GLU A 420 5.76 -9.83 -14.98
CA GLU A 420 5.19 -9.84 -16.33
C GLU A 420 4.68 -11.25 -16.71
N LYS A 421 5.45 -12.30 -16.37
CA LYS A 421 5.01 -13.69 -16.55
C LYS A 421 3.78 -14.00 -15.70
N ALA A 422 3.74 -13.60 -14.43
CA ALA A 422 2.57 -13.78 -13.58
C ALA A 422 1.32 -13.10 -14.18
N ASN A 423 1.46 -11.87 -14.67
CA ASN A 423 0.38 -11.14 -15.33
C ASN A 423 -0.08 -11.83 -16.63
N SER A 424 0.83 -12.48 -17.37
CA SER A 424 0.46 -13.29 -18.55
C SER A 424 -0.31 -14.56 -18.19
N MET A 425 -0.06 -15.16 -17.02
CA MET A 425 -0.76 -16.35 -16.52
C MET A 425 -2.16 -15.98 -16.01
N LYS A 426 -2.28 -14.85 -15.33
CA LYS A 426 -3.56 -14.28 -14.88
C LYS A 426 -3.50 -12.75 -14.96
N ALA A 427 -4.18 -12.20 -15.95
CA ALA A 427 -4.15 -10.77 -16.23
C ALA A 427 -4.91 -9.98 -15.16
N ASN A 428 -4.38 -8.78 -14.87
CA ASN A 428 -5.02 -7.77 -14.00
C ASN A 428 -5.25 -8.22 -12.56
N GLU A 429 -4.41 -9.12 -12.04
CA GLU A 429 -4.40 -9.39 -10.60
C GLU A 429 -3.87 -8.17 -9.85
N PRO A 430 -4.63 -7.59 -8.89
CA PRO A 430 -4.25 -6.35 -8.21
C PRO A 430 -2.84 -6.39 -7.61
N VAL A 431 -2.49 -7.49 -6.96
CA VAL A 431 -1.16 -7.72 -6.35
C VAL A 431 -0.05 -7.69 -7.41
N VAL A 432 -0.27 -8.28 -8.57
CA VAL A 432 0.72 -8.32 -9.66
C VAL A 432 0.88 -6.94 -10.29
N LEU A 433 -0.24 -6.21 -10.51
CA LEU A 433 -0.22 -4.84 -11.01
C LEU A 433 0.52 -3.91 -10.04
N ASN A 434 0.27 -4.02 -8.73
CA ASN A 434 1.03 -3.29 -7.72
C ASN A 434 2.54 -3.56 -7.87
N ASN A 435 2.94 -4.82 -8.03
CA ASN A 435 4.34 -5.18 -8.16
C ASN A 435 4.98 -4.65 -9.45
N LEU A 436 4.24 -4.63 -10.56
CA LEU A 436 4.68 -3.97 -11.79
C LEU A 436 4.83 -2.45 -11.61
N GLY A 437 3.94 -1.82 -10.84
CA GLY A 437 4.05 -0.41 -10.46
C GLY A 437 5.31 -0.11 -9.65
N VAL A 438 5.68 -1.01 -8.72
CA VAL A 438 6.96 -0.92 -7.99
C VAL A 438 8.15 -0.96 -8.96
N ILE A 439 8.16 -1.89 -9.91
CA ILE A 439 9.23 -1.99 -10.92
C ILE A 439 9.28 -0.75 -11.81
N ALA A 440 8.14 -0.23 -12.25
CA ALA A 440 8.07 0.99 -13.06
C ALA A 440 8.66 2.18 -12.30
N LEU A 441 8.31 2.34 -11.01
CA LEU A 441 8.88 3.39 -10.18
C LEU A 441 10.40 3.23 -10.03
N TYR A 442 10.90 2.01 -9.79
CA TYR A 442 12.34 1.73 -9.75
C TYR A 442 13.08 2.13 -11.02
N ASN A 443 12.42 2.05 -12.17
CA ASN A 443 12.97 2.47 -13.47
C ASN A 443 12.76 3.96 -13.81
N ASP A 444 12.28 4.77 -12.85
CA ASP A 444 11.92 6.19 -13.06
C ASP A 444 10.77 6.40 -14.05
N ASP A 445 10.02 5.34 -14.38
CA ASP A 445 8.80 5.44 -15.19
C ASP A 445 7.61 5.76 -14.28
N VAL A 446 7.56 7.01 -13.82
CA VAL A 446 6.57 7.52 -12.86
C VAL A 446 5.15 7.43 -13.43
N GLU A 447 4.99 7.66 -14.73
CA GLU A 447 3.70 7.62 -15.41
C GLU A 447 3.14 6.19 -15.44
N ALA A 448 3.95 5.21 -15.88
CA ALA A 448 3.56 3.81 -15.83
C ALA A 448 3.33 3.31 -14.39
N ALA A 449 4.17 3.73 -13.43
CA ALA A 449 3.99 3.37 -12.02
C ALA A 449 2.62 3.81 -11.51
N LYS A 450 2.22 5.04 -11.83
CA LYS A 450 0.90 5.57 -11.50
C LYS A 450 -0.23 4.75 -12.13
N GLU A 451 -0.14 4.45 -13.43
CA GLU A 451 -1.17 3.66 -14.12
C GLU A 451 -1.34 2.26 -13.50
N TYR A 452 -0.23 1.60 -13.17
CA TYR A 452 -0.24 0.30 -12.52
C TYR A 452 -0.85 0.34 -11.11
N PHE A 453 -0.47 1.32 -10.29
CA PHE A 453 -1.04 1.47 -8.95
C PHE A 453 -2.52 1.84 -8.98
N ASP A 454 -2.95 2.72 -9.89
CA ASP A 454 -4.36 3.07 -10.08
C ASP A 454 -5.19 1.84 -10.48
N SER A 455 -4.59 0.90 -11.22
CA SER A 455 -5.22 -0.36 -11.65
C SER A 455 -5.14 -1.49 -10.61
N ALA A 456 -4.39 -1.31 -9.52
CA ALA A 456 -4.14 -2.33 -8.50
C ALA A 456 -5.13 -2.29 -7.32
N ALA A 457 -6.31 -1.68 -7.50
CA ALA A 457 -7.34 -1.61 -6.47
C ALA A 457 -7.64 -3.00 -5.86
N GLY A 458 -7.50 -3.13 -4.55
CA GLY A 458 -7.66 -4.39 -3.82
C GLY A 458 -6.35 -5.13 -3.48
N ALA A 459 -5.17 -4.61 -3.86
CA ALA A 459 -3.87 -5.17 -3.46
C ALA A 459 -3.51 -4.96 -1.97
N GLY A 460 -4.38 -4.31 -1.20
CA GLY A 460 -4.24 -4.18 0.25
C GLY A 460 -3.18 -3.16 0.70
N PRO A 461 -2.64 -3.30 1.93
CA PRO A 461 -1.76 -2.30 2.54
C PRO A 461 -0.47 -2.01 1.78
N ALA A 462 0.01 -2.96 0.97
CA ALA A 462 1.20 -2.76 0.13
C ALA A 462 0.97 -1.66 -0.93
N LEU A 463 -0.24 -1.60 -1.50
CA LEU A 463 -0.60 -0.55 -2.46
C LEU A 463 -0.65 0.82 -1.79
N ASP A 464 -1.28 0.92 -0.62
CA ASP A 464 -1.34 2.18 0.13
C ASP A 464 0.07 2.69 0.45
N ASN A 465 0.97 1.80 0.88
CA ASN A 465 2.38 2.14 1.08
C ASN A 465 3.03 2.65 -0.22
N ASN A 466 2.82 1.96 -1.35
CA ASN A 466 3.47 2.30 -2.62
C ASN A 466 2.93 3.59 -3.24
N LEU A 467 1.63 3.86 -3.11
CA LEU A 467 1.03 5.14 -3.47
C LEU A 467 1.58 6.26 -2.58
N GLY A 468 1.79 6.00 -1.28
CA GLY A 468 2.46 6.92 -0.37
C GLY A 468 3.89 7.24 -0.81
N VAL A 469 4.66 6.23 -1.20
CA VAL A 469 6.03 6.41 -1.72
C VAL A 469 6.03 7.19 -3.04
N LEU A 470 5.11 6.88 -3.96
CA LEU A 470 4.97 7.60 -5.23
C LEU A 470 4.62 9.08 -4.99
N ALA A 471 3.67 9.36 -4.10
CA ALA A 471 3.28 10.72 -3.75
C ALA A 471 4.46 11.48 -3.10
N LEU A 472 5.20 10.84 -2.20
CA LEU A 472 6.41 11.40 -1.59
C LEU A 472 7.49 11.72 -2.64
N TYR A 473 7.74 10.77 -3.55
CA TYR A 473 8.68 10.91 -4.67
C TYR A 473 8.31 12.08 -5.59
N ASN A 474 7.00 12.33 -5.79
CA ASN A 474 6.49 13.45 -6.60
C ASN A 474 6.40 14.78 -5.85
N GLY A 475 6.73 14.83 -4.54
CA GLY A 475 6.58 16.04 -3.72
C GLY A 475 5.16 16.32 -3.23
N ASN A 476 4.21 15.39 -3.42
CA ASN A 476 2.81 15.51 -3.00
C ASN A 476 2.64 15.06 -1.53
N TYR A 477 3.19 15.83 -0.58
CA TYR A 477 3.31 15.39 0.82
C TYR A 477 1.97 15.20 1.54
N ASP A 478 0.95 16.01 1.26
CA ASP A 478 -0.40 15.84 1.80
C ASP A 478 -1.00 14.48 1.40
N GLU A 479 -0.85 14.13 0.13
CA GLU A 479 -1.34 12.87 -0.40
C GLU A 479 -0.53 11.68 0.15
N ALA A 480 0.79 11.83 0.26
CA ALA A 480 1.66 10.84 0.87
C ALA A 480 1.25 10.53 2.33
N VAL A 481 1.01 11.57 3.14
CA VAL A 481 0.53 11.41 4.52
C VAL A 481 -0.80 10.65 4.57
N ARG A 482 -1.72 10.94 3.64
CA ARG A 482 -3.01 10.26 3.55
C ARG A 482 -2.86 8.78 3.22
N TYR A 483 -2.02 8.43 2.25
CA TYR A 483 -1.80 7.05 1.84
C TYR A 483 -1.05 6.24 2.91
N PHE A 484 -0.02 6.81 3.54
CA PHE A 484 0.67 6.12 4.63
C PHE A 484 -0.21 5.91 5.86
N GLY A 485 -1.16 6.82 6.12
CA GLY A 485 -2.07 6.73 7.25
C GLY A 485 -1.34 6.52 8.59
N ASN A 486 -1.62 5.38 9.23
CA ASN A 486 -1.03 4.99 10.52
C ASN A 486 0.25 4.14 10.38
N SER A 487 0.82 4.03 9.18
CA SER A 487 2.09 3.30 8.96
C SER A 487 3.22 3.89 9.80
N THR A 488 4.01 3.01 10.40
CA THR A 488 5.17 3.33 11.24
C THR A 488 6.45 3.03 10.48
N THR A 489 6.68 3.76 9.40
CA THR A 489 7.90 3.66 8.57
C THR A 489 8.62 5.00 8.50
N CYS A 490 9.92 4.99 8.16
CA CYS A 490 10.67 6.22 7.92
C CYS A 490 10.06 7.05 6.77
N ASN A 491 9.43 6.42 5.76
CA ASN A 491 8.73 7.14 4.70
C ASN A 491 7.48 7.86 5.20
N ALA A 492 6.68 7.20 6.03
CA ALA A 492 5.51 7.82 6.65
C ALA A 492 5.92 9.01 7.54
N ALA A 493 7.01 8.87 8.29
CA ALA A 493 7.57 9.95 9.09
C ALA A 493 8.13 11.10 8.24
N LEU A 494 8.86 10.79 7.17
CA LEU A 494 9.42 11.76 6.24
C LEU A 494 8.32 12.56 5.54
N ALA A 495 7.24 11.91 5.08
CA ALA A 495 6.07 12.58 4.52
C ALA A 495 5.45 13.56 5.53
N LYS A 496 5.30 13.16 6.80
CA LYS A 496 4.79 14.03 7.87
C LYS A 496 5.74 15.19 8.17
N LEU A 497 7.06 14.96 8.18
CA LEU A 497 8.09 15.98 8.39
C LEU A 497 8.04 17.02 7.27
N LEU A 498 8.03 16.59 6.01
CA LEU A 498 7.99 17.48 4.83
C LEU A 498 6.66 18.22 4.72
N ASN A 499 5.58 17.66 5.27
CA ASN A 499 4.29 18.35 5.40
C ASN A 499 4.22 19.28 6.64
N GLY A 500 5.33 19.52 7.34
CA GLY A 500 5.40 20.40 8.52
C GLY A 500 4.77 19.84 9.80
N ASN A 501 4.35 18.57 9.80
CA ASN A 501 3.69 17.91 10.94
C ASN A 501 4.72 17.22 11.86
N TYR A 502 5.59 18.01 12.49
CA TYR A 502 6.76 17.53 13.24
C TYR A 502 6.42 16.59 14.40
N ASP A 503 5.41 16.92 15.22
CA ASP A 503 5.01 16.07 16.35
C ASP A 503 4.51 14.70 15.88
N SER A 504 3.73 14.68 14.80
CA SER A 504 3.23 13.44 14.18
C SER A 504 4.35 12.63 13.55
N ALA A 505 5.34 13.30 12.93
CA ALA A 505 6.54 12.64 12.40
C ALA A 505 7.35 11.99 13.53
N LEU A 506 7.59 12.72 14.62
CA LEU A 506 8.31 12.23 15.79
C LEU A 506 7.60 11.04 16.46
N ALA A 507 6.27 11.12 16.62
CA ALA A 507 5.46 10.02 17.13
C ALA A 507 5.57 8.77 16.24
N THR A 508 5.55 8.96 14.91
CA THR A 508 5.72 7.87 13.93
C THR A 508 7.10 7.22 14.06
N LEU A 509 8.17 8.02 14.19
CA LEU A 509 9.54 7.52 14.37
C LEU A 509 9.71 6.79 15.71
N ASN A 510 9.06 7.27 16.78
CA ASN A 510 9.12 6.62 18.09
C ASN A 510 8.40 5.27 18.14
N ALA A 511 7.44 5.03 17.24
CA ALA A 511 6.73 3.75 17.12
C ALA A 511 7.50 2.69 16.29
N ILE A 512 8.65 3.05 15.70
CA ILE A 512 9.51 2.10 15.01
C ILE A 512 10.41 1.41 16.04
N ASP A 513 10.20 0.13 16.29
CA ASP A 513 10.98 -0.64 17.29
C ASP A 513 12.46 -0.83 16.88
N ALA A 514 12.73 -0.91 15.58
CA ALA A 514 14.08 -1.07 15.06
C ALA A 514 14.92 0.22 15.22
N GLU A 515 16.17 0.07 15.66
CA GLU A 515 17.17 1.14 15.68
C GLU A 515 17.83 1.23 14.30
N ILE A 516 17.36 2.20 13.51
CA ILE A 516 17.78 2.43 12.12
C ILE A 516 18.41 3.82 12.05
N ALA A 517 19.58 3.96 11.42
CA ALA A 517 20.29 5.24 11.35
C ALA A 517 19.41 6.39 10.83
N LEU A 518 18.65 6.14 9.75
CA LEU A 518 17.73 7.12 9.18
C LEU A 518 16.63 7.57 10.15
N LYS A 519 16.12 6.69 11.02
CA LYS A 519 15.10 7.06 12.03
C LYS A 519 15.65 8.17 12.93
N HIS A 520 16.88 8.02 13.39
CA HIS A 520 17.54 9.02 14.22
C HIS A 520 17.92 10.27 13.43
N TYR A 521 18.35 10.12 12.17
CA TYR A 521 18.66 11.24 11.31
C TYR A 521 17.44 12.15 11.08
N LEU A 522 16.28 11.57 10.78
CA LEU A 522 15.02 12.32 10.63
C LEU A 522 14.62 13.04 11.92
N LYS A 523 14.86 12.44 13.10
CA LYS A 523 14.64 13.12 14.38
C LYS A 523 15.60 14.29 14.59
N ALA A 524 16.85 14.17 14.15
CA ALA A 524 17.81 15.26 14.22
C ALA A 524 17.37 16.45 13.36
N ILE A 525 16.84 16.19 12.15
CA ILE A 525 16.24 17.22 11.28
C ILE A 525 15.04 17.88 11.98
N ILE A 526 14.15 17.10 12.61
CA ILE A 526 13.03 17.65 13.38
C ILE A 526 13.55 18.59 14.48
N GLY A 527 14.57 18.17 15.25
CA GLY A 527 15.21 19.01 16.25
C GLY A 527 15.78 20.31 15.67
N ALA A 528 16.45 20.23 14.51
CA ALA A 528 16.99 21.40 13.80
C ALA A 528 15.91 22.42 13.44
N ARG A 529 14.83 21.94 12.80
CA ARG A 529 13.69 22.75 12.37
C ARG A 529 12.88 23.35 13.53
N GLN A 530 12.82 22.64 14.66
CA GLN A 530 12.16 23.12 15.89
C GLN A 530 13.07 23.92 16.81
N ASN A 531 14.36 24.08 16.48
CA ASN A 531 15.37 24.71 17.34
C ASN A 531 15.51 24.00 18.71
N ASP A 532 15.30 22.68 18.74
CA ASP A 532 15.55 21.79 19.87
C ASP A 532 16.93 21.15 19.70
N THR A 533 17.94 21.79 20.29
CA THR A 533 19.34 21.36 20.19
C THR A 533 19.61 20.06 20.95
N ASP A 534 18.85 19.78 22.01
CA ASP A 534 19.01 18.56 22.79
C ASP A 534 18.58 17.34 21.97
N LEU A 535 17.41 17.43 21.32
CA LEU A 535 16.93 16.41 20.39
C LEU A 535 17.88 16.26 19.19
N LEU A 536 18.30 17.37 18.59
CA LEU A 536 19.20 17.37 17.43
C LEU A 536 20.50 16.62 17.74
N PHE A 537 21.26 17.04 18.74
CA PHE A 537 22.59 16.49 19.00
C PHE A 537 22.51 15.06 19.54
N ALA A 538 21.49 14.73 20.34
CA ALA A 538 21.32 13.37 20.83
C ALA A 538 21.03 12.38 19.68
N GLU A 539 20.13 12.75 18.78
CA GLU A 539 19.70 11.84 17.71
C GLU A 539 20.68 11.85 16.53
N LEU A 540 21.33 12.96 16.20
CA LEU A 540 22.38 12.97 15.17
C LEU A 540 23.57 12.08 15.59
N ARG A 541 23.96 12.11 16.87
CA ARG A 541 25.01 11.23 17.39
C ARG A 541 24.65 9.75 17.21
N LYS A 542 23.42 9.36 17.56
CA LYS A 542 22.93 7.98 17.34
C LYS A 542 22.90 7.60 15.86
N ALA A 543 22.48 8.53 14.99
CA ALA A 543 22.44 8.30 13.56
C ALA A 543 23.83 7.96 13.02
N VAL A 544 24.85 8.76 13.36
CA VAL A 544 26.23 8.52 12.90
C VAL A 544 26.93 7.34 13.59
N GLU A 545 26.49 6.96 14.79
CA GLU A 545 26.94 5.73 15.46
C GLU A 545 26.43 4.47 14.75
N LEU A 546 25.21 4.51 14.23
CA LEU A 546 24.60 3.41 13.47
C LEU A 546 25.08 3.37 12.01
N ASP A 547 25.36 4.53 11.42
CA ASP A 547 25.87 4.67 10.06
C ASP A 547 26.86 5.85 9.96
N SER A 548 28.15 5.52 9.91
CA SER A 548 29.21 6.54 9.89
C SER A 548 29.24 7.39 8.62
N GLU A 549 28.64 6.93 7.51
CA GLU A 549 28.56 7.72 6.27
C GLU A 549 27.71 8.98 6.46
N LEU A 550 26.78 8.97 7.43
CA LEU A 550 25.95 10.12 7.76
C LEU A 550 26.75 11.31 8.33
N LYS A 551 28.01 11.14 8.73
CA LYS A 551 28.87 12.25 9.16
C LYS A 551 29.16 13.22 8.02
N GLU A 552 29.66 12.69 6.91
CA GLU A 552 29.98 13.49 5.72
C GLU A 552 28.72 14.09 5.11
N PHE A 553 27.63 13.31 5.12
CA PHE A 553 26.33 13.80 4.67
C PHE A 553 25.84 14.98 5.53
N ALA A 554 25.81 14.83 6.86
CA ALA A 554 25.37 15.88 7.79
C ALA A 554 26.22 17.16 7.70
N ALA A 555 27.54 17.04 7.46
CA ALA A 555 28.45 18.17 7.32
C ALA A 555 28.12 19.08 6.12
N THR A 556 27.34 18.58 5.16
CA THR A 556 26.89 19.32 3.97
C THR A 556 25.38 19.53 3.92
N ASP A 557 24.64 19.05 4.92
CA ASP A 557 23.18 19.11 4.94
C ASP A 557 22.71 20.48 5.45
N MET A 558 22.03 21.22 4.57
CA MET A 558 21.54 22.57 4.87
C MET A 558 20.48 22.62 5.96
N GLU A 559 19.87 21.49 6.34
CA GLU A 559 19.07 21.39 7.56
C GLU A 559 19.86 21.82 8.81
N PHE A 560 21.18 21.60 8.80
CA PHE A 560 22.07 21.87 9.91
C PHE A 560 22.97 23.09 9.71
N ALA A 561 22.77 23.88 8.66
CA ALA A 561 23.65 25.02 8.32
C ALA A 561 23.87 25.99 9.49
N ARG A 562 22.84 26.22 10.31
CA ARG A 562 22.92 27.06 11.52
C ARG A 562 23.88 26.55 12.59
N TYR A 563 24.24 25.26 12.54
CA TYR A 563 25.05 24.56 13.53
C TYR A 563 26.43 24.16 12.99
N PHE A 564 26.76 24.42 11.72
CA PHE A 564 28.06 24.03 11.15
C PHE A 564 29.26 24.56 11.92
N GLU A 565 29.15 25.74 12.53
CA GLU A 565 30.20 26.33 13.36
C GLU A 565 30.14 25.92 14.85
N ASP A 566 29.07 25.25 15.27
CA ASP A 566 28.86 24.80 16.65
C ASP A 566 29.85 23.69 17.03
N ALA A 567 30.39 23.76 18.26
CA ALA A 567 31.41 22.83 18.72
C ALA A 567 30.87 21.40 18.90
N SER A 568 29.64 21.25 19.39
CA SER A 568 28.99 19.95 19.58
C SER A 568 28.60 19.33 18.25
N PHE A 569 28.17 20.14 17.27
CA PHE A 569 27.94 19.65 15.91
C PHE A 569 29.23 19.12 15.28
N LYS A 570 30.31 19.92 15.31
CA LYS A 570 31.63 19.53 14.78
C LYS A 570 32.15 18.25 15.43
N GLU A 571 31.98 18.08 16.74
CA GLU A 571 32.37 16.84 17.44
C GLU A 571 31.65 15.59 16.92
N ILE A 572 30.40 15.72 16.47
CA ILE A 572 29.61 14.59 15.96
C ILE A 572 30.03 14.24 14.51
N VAL A 573 30.24 15.25 13.66
CA VAL A 573 30.41 15.07 12.21
C VAL A 573 31.85 15.05 11.71
N GLN A 574 32.84 15.47 12.52
CA GLN A 574 34.26 15.52 12.13
C GLN A 574 35.11 14.38 12.68
#